data_AF-A0A7S1Y936-F1
#
_entry.id   AF-A0A7S1Y936-F1
#
_cell.length_a   1.000
_cell.length_b   1.000
_cell.length_c   1.000
_cell.angle_alpha   90.00
_cell.angle_beta   90.00
_cell.angle_gamma   90.00
#
_symmetry.space_group_name_H-M   'P 1'
#
loop_
_entity.id
_entity.type
_entity.pdbx_description
1 polymer ?
#
loop_
_entity_poly.entity_id
_entity_poly.type
_entity_poly.pdbx_seq_one_letter_code
_entity_poly.pdbx_strand_id
1 'polypeptide(L)'
;RRSLVNVGGEKTVLVVRIQTPSQSNPWSVGRLRKSVFASGPSLARQYKDCSVGQLSFVPTRSDPKIKDGVVTVNVDAFLTRGTFSENLMKQAVQDLFGKPASELADYVMFMMPDVGTWLAYAYFNRYDSYYDADWSTRQSVQVHEL
;
A
#
# COMPACT_ATOMS: atom_id res chain seq x y z
N ARG A 1 26.04 1.73 -18.24
CA ARG A 1 25.43 0.45 -17.76
C ARG A 1 24.34 0.84 -16.77
N ARG A 2 23.05 0.69 -17.12
CA ARG A 2 21.96 0.92 -16.15
C ARG A 2 22.01 -0.24 -15.17
N SER A 3 22.52 0.00 -13.96
CA SER A 3 22.47 -0.97 -12.87
C SER A 3 21.05 -0.94 -12.32
N LEU A 4 20.20 -1.84 -12.80
CA LEU A 4 18.91 -2.07 -12.17
C LEU A 4 19.15 -2.71 -10.82
N VAL A 5 18.45 -2.25 -9.78
CA VAL A 5 18.49 -2.87 -8.46
C VAL A 5 17.99 -4.30 -8.61
N ASN A 6 18.79 -5.27 -8.16
CA ASN A 6 18.37 -6.67 -8.18
C ASN A 6 17.40 -6.89 -7.02
N VAL A 7 16.11 -6.88 -7.29
CA VAL A 7 15.06 -7.08 -6.28
C VAL A 7 14.64 -8.54 -6.29
N GLY A 8 14.91 -9.23 -5.18
CA GLY A 8 14.54 -10.63 -4.98
C GLY A 8 14.40 -10.96 -3.49
N GLY A 9 14.06 -12.22 -3.22
CA GLY A 9 13.78 -12.73 -1.88
C GLY A 9 12.37 -12.40 -1.40
N GLU A 10 12.17 -12.55 -0.10
CA GLU A 10 10.94 -12.18 0.57
C GLU A 10 10.95 -10.68 0.91
N LYS A 11 9.85 -10.01 0.61
CA LYS A 11 9.64 -8.58 0.85
C LYS A 11 8.33 -8.37 1.60
N THR A 12 8.40 -7.60 2.67
CA THR A 12 7.25 -7.28 3.50
C THR A 12 6.46 -6.12 2.90
N VAL A 13 5.12 -6.23 2.93
CA VAL A 13 4.22 -5.19 2.44
C VAL A 13 3.26 -4.78 3.55
N LEU A 14 3.10 -3.47 3.72
CA LEU A 14 2.08 -2.84 4.55
C LEU A 14 1.03 -2.20 3.65
N VAL A 15 -0.25 -2.50 3.91
CA VAL A 15 -1.38 -1.81 3.28
C VAL A 15 -1.99 -0.85 4.29
N VAL A 16 -1.98 0.44 3.96
CA VAL A 16 -2.52 1.51 4.80
C VAL A 16 -3.86 1.96 4.22
N ARG A 17 -4.95 1.58 4.87
CA ARG A 17 -6.30 2.06 4.54
C ARG A 17 -6.52 3.43 5.17
N ILE A 18 -6.67 4.45 4.34
CA ILE A 18 -6.86 5.83 4.83
C ILE A 18 -8.33 6.11 5.13
N GLN A 19 -8.56 6.74 6.27
CA GLN A 19 -9.81 7.36 6.68
C GLN A 19 -9.58 8.81 7.05
N THR A 20 -10.57 9.64 6.76
CA THR A 20 -10.64 11.05 7.11
C THR A 20 -11.99 11.31 7.79
N PRO A 21 -12.20 12.47 8.43
CA PRO A 21 -13.50 12.82 9.00
C PRO A 21 -14.65 12.80 7.98
N SER A 22 -14.38 13.09 6.71
CA SER A 22 -15.41 13.20 5.66
C SER A 22 -15.54 11.96 4.78
N GLN A 23 -14.47 11.18 4.61
CA GLN A 23 -14.40 10.09 3.63
C GLN A 23 -13.46 8.96 4.07
N SER A 24 -13.68 7.76 3.55
CA SER A 24 -12.77 6.63 3.73
C SER A 24 -12.62 5.82 2.46
N ASN A 25 -11.51 5.09 2.31
CA ASN A 25 -11.44 4.05 1.28
C ASN A 25 -12.60 3.07 1.47
N PRO A 26 -13.41 2.79 0.43
CA PRO A 26 -14.66 2.04 0.57
C PRO A 26 -14.43 0.55 0.82
N TRP A 27 -13.22 0.04 0.56
CA TRP A 27 -12.91 -1.37 0.70
C TRP A 27 -12.61 -1.73 2.15
N SER A 28 -13.14 -2.87 2.59
CA SER A 28 -12.85 -3.39 3.92
C SER A 28 -11.39 -3.85 4.02
N VAL A 29 -10.86 -3.85 5.25
CA VAL A 29 -9.53 -4.42 5.57
C VAL A 29 -9.37 -5.83 4.98
N GLY A 30 -10.40 -6.67 5.12
CA GLY A 30 -10.38 -8.03 4.58
C GLY A 30 -10.34 -8.08 3.04
N ARG A 31 -10.97 -7.13 2.35
CA ARG A 31 -10.94 -7.04 0.88
C ARG A 31 -9.58 -6.56 0.38
N LEU A 32 -9.01 -5.54 1.00
CA LEU A 32 -7.66 -5.04 0.70
C LEU A 32 -6.60 -6.12 0.96
N ARG A 33 -6.69 -6.83 2.09
CA ARG A 33 -5.82 -7.97 2.38
C ARG A 33 -5.90 -9.03 1.27
N LYS A 34 -7.10 -9.36 0.80
CA LYS A 34 -7.29 -10.36 -0.26
C LYS A 34 -6.72 -9.89 -1.59
N SER A 35 -6.88 -8.62 -1.98
CA SER A 35 -6.31 -8.13 -3.25
C SER A 35 -4.78 -8.17 -3.25
N VAL A 36 -4.14 -8.00 -2.08
CA VAL A 36 -2.68 -7.97 -1.98
C VAL A 36 -2.08 -9.36 -1.69
N PHE A 37 -2.69 -10.17 -0.82
CA PHE A 37 -2.05 -11.37 -0.26
C PHE A 37 -2.83 -12.69 -0.45
N ALA A 38 -3.96 -12.71 -1.16
CA ALA A 38 -4.70 -13.98 -1.34
C ALA A 38 -3.89 -15.03 -2.11
N SER A 39 -4.20 -16.31 -1.88
CA SER A 39 -3.66 -17.44 -2.64
C SER A 39 -4.16 -17.50 -4.09
N GLY A 40 -5.32 -16.88 -4.37
CA GLY A 40 -5.85 -16.64 -5.71
C GLY A 40 -5.25 -15.39 -6.37
N PRO A 41 -5.96 -14.75 -7.32
CA PRO A 41 -5.49 -13.51 -7.96
C PRO A 41 -5.20 -12.42 -6.92
N SER A 42 -3.93 -12.05 -6.80
CA SER A 42 -3.42 -11.03 -5.90
C SER A 42 -2.08 -10.48 -6.39
N LEU A 43 -1.68 -9.32 -5.84
CA LEU A 43 -0.34 -8.77 -6.04
C LEU A 43 0.74 -9.81 -5.71
N ALA A 44 0.71 -10.38 -4.50
CA ALA A 44 1.71 -11.33 -4.03
C ALA A 44 1.81 -12.57 -4.94
N ARG A 45 0.67 -13.09 -5.40
CA ARG A 45 0.64 -14.23 -6.31
C ARG A 45 1.26 -13.88 -7.67
N GLN A 46 0.91 -12.72 -8.23
CA GLN A 46 1.41 -12.31 -9.55
C GLN A 46 2.92 -12.15 -9.56
N TYR A 47 3.50 -11.47 -8.56
CA TYR A 47 4.95 -11.30 -8.49
C TYR A 47 5.67 -12.63 -8.26
N LYS A 48 5.12 -13.50 -7.41
CA LYS A 48 5.68 -14.82 -7.19
C LYS A 48 5.71 -15.66 -8.47
N ASP A 49 4.61 -15.66 -9.22
CA ASP A 49 4.52 -16.43 -10.46
C ASP A 49 5.42 -15.85 -11.56
N CYS A 50 5.39 -14.53 -11.77
CA CYS A 50 6.22 -13.87 -12.79
C CYS A 50 7.73 -13.96 -12.50
N SER A 51 8.12 -14.02 -11.23
CA SER A 51 9.52 -14.17 -10.82
C SER A 51 9.96 -15.64 -10.68
N VAL A 52 9.09 -16.60 -10.98
CA VAL A 52 9.37 -18.04 -10.78
C VAL A 52 9.82 -18.32 -9.32
N GLY A 53 9.18 -17.64 -8.37
CA GLY A 53 9.45 -17.76 -6.93
C GLY A 53 10.67 -16.99 -6.43
N GLN A 54 11.36 -16.23 -7.27
CA GLN A 54 12.53 -15.44 -6.85
C GLN A 54 12.16 -14.19 -6.04
N LEU A 55 10.92 -13.71 -6.15
CA LEU A 55 10.39 -12.58 -5.40
C LEU A 55 9.02 -12.93 -4.81
N SER A 56 8.87 -12.75 -3.50
CA SER A 56 7.60 -12.99 -2.83
C SER A 56 7.22 -11.83 -1.91
N PHE A 57 5.98 -11.39 -2.01
CA PHE A 57 5.41 -10.40 -1.09
C PHE A 57 4.63 -11.05 0.03
N VAL A 58 4.93 -10.66 1.26
CA VAL A 58 4.29 -11.16 2.48
C VAL A 58 3.77 -10.01 3.32
N PRO A 59 2.68 -10.21 4.10
CA PRO A 59 2.19 -9.18 4.99
C PRO A 59 3.21 -8.86 6.08
N THR A 60 3.45 -7.58 6.35
CA THR A 60 4.27 -7.20 7.50
C THR A 60 3.59 -7.57 8.83
N ARG A 61 4.42 -7.83 9.84
CA ARG A 61 4.03 -8.14 11.23
C ARG A 61 4.80 -7.26 12.23
N SER A 62 5.31 -6.13 11.77
CA SER A 62 6.20 -5.24 12.54
C SER A 62 5.53 -4.53 13.73
N ASP A 63 4.21 -4.60 13.84
CA ASP A 63 3.44 -3.99 14.93
C ASP A 63 2.09 -4.72 15.18
N PRO A 64 1.65 -4.91 16.43
CA PRO A 64 0.38 -5.59 16.77
C PRO A 64 -0.89 -4.88 16.28
N LYS A 65 -0.84 -3.57 15.97
CA LYS A 65 -1.96 -2.82 15.39
C LYS A 65 -2.19 -3.22 13.93
N ILE A 66 -1.18 -3.76 13.25
CA ILE A 66 -1.28 -4.24 11.86
C ILE A 66 -1.93 -5.63 11.88
N LYS A 67 -3.06 -5.77 11.18
CA LYS A 67 -3.80 -7.03 11.08
C LYS A 67 -3.56 -7.64 9.71
N ASP A 68 -2.76 -8.71 9.67
CA ASP A 68 -2.38 -9.42 8.45
C ASP A 68 -1.86 -8.50 7.34
N GLY A 69 -0.93 -7.60 7.69
CA GLY A 69 -0.33 -6.66 6.75
C GLY A 69 -1.20 -5.47 6.37
N VAL A 70 -2.38 -5.30 6.99
CA VAL A 70 -3.26 -4.15 6.73
C VAL A 70 -3.51 -3.38 8.03
N VAL A 71 -3.47 -2.05 7.95
CA VAL A 71 -3.85 -1.15 9.03
C VAL A 71 -4.79 -0.09 8.50
N THR A 72 -5.70 0.38 9.35
CA THR A 72 -6.50 1.58 9.07
C THR A 72 -5.91 2.76 9.82
N VAL A 73 -5.65 3.86 9.10
CA VAL A 73 -5.04 5.08 9.64
C VAL A 73 -6.01 6.25 9.45
N ASN A 74 -6.23 6.99 10.53
CA ASN A 74 -7.01 8.22 10.50
C ASN A 74 -6.10 9.39 10.17
N VAL A 75 -6.48 10.17 9.17
CA VAL A 75 -5.85 11.44 8.81
C VAL A 75 -6.81 12.54 9.21
N ASP A 76 -6.40 13.38 10.16
CA ASP A 76 -7.20 14.51 10.62
C ASP A 76 -7.11 15.71 9.66
N ALA A 77 -7.59 15.49 8.43
CA ALA A 77 -7.67 16.50 7.39
C ALA A 77 -8.88 16.25 6.50
N PHE A 78 -9.51 17.33 6.04
CA PHE A 78 -10.53 17.26 5.02
C PHE A 78 -9.86 17.08 3.65
N LEU A 79 -9.93 15.87 3.12
CA LEU A 79 -9.52 15.60 1.75
C LEU A 79 -10.71 15.84 0.81
N THR A 80 -10.51 16.65 -0.22
CA THR A 80 -11.42 16.83 -1.34
C THR A 80 -10.74 16.37 -2.63
N ARG A 81 -11.52 16.30 -3.72
CA ARG A 81 -11.02 15.84 -5.01
C ARG A 81 -9.83 16.71 -5.45
N GLY A 82 -8.67 16.10 -5.65
CA GLY A 82 -7.44 16.76 -6.05
C GLY A 82 -6.55 17.28 -4.91
N THR A 83 -6.96 17.21 -3.65
CA THR A 83 -6.18 17.73 -2.51
C THR A 83 -5.33 16.67 -1.81
N PHE A 84 -4.68 15.82 -2.60
CA PHE A 84 -3.86 14.74 -2.09
C PHE A 84 -2.49 15.24 -1.56
N SER A 85 -2.00 14.67 -0.45
CA SER A 85 -0.67 14.97 0.11
C SER A 85 -0.02 13.72 0.72
N GLU A 86 1.11 13.29 0.14
CA GLU A 86 1.93 12.19 0.66
C GLU A 86 2.37 12.41 2.09
N ASN A 87 2.79 13.64 2.40
CA ASN A 87 3.34 13.99 3.71
C ASN A 87 2.27 13.83 4.80
N LEU A 88 1.01 14.16 4.51
CA LEU A 88 -0.09 13.94 5.46
C LEU A 88 -0.31 12.45 5.73
N MET A 89 -0.25 11.60 4.69
CA MET A 89 -0.43 10.16 4.86
C MET A 89 0.73 9.54 5.67
N LYS A 90 1.96 9.93 5.36
CA LYS A 90 3.16 9.49 6.09
C LYS A 90 3.15 9.97 7.53
N GLN A 91 2.74 11.21 7.78
CA GLN A 91 2.63 11.76 9.12
C GLN A 91 1.59 11.00 9.94
N ALA A 92 0.42 10.69 9.36
CA ALA A 92 -0.59 9.93 10.08
C ALA A 92 -0.14 8.50 10.45
N VAL A 93 0.70 7.87 9.60
CA VAL A 93 1.36 6.60 9.96
C VAL A 93 2.37 6.82 11.08
N GLN A 94 3.22 7.85 10.98
CA GLN A 94 4.19 8.21 12.03
C GLN A 94 3.50 8.46 13.38
N ASP A 95 2.37 9.16 13.39
CA ASP A 95 1.61 9.47 14.60
C ASP A 95 1.00 8.20 15.22
N LEU A 96 0.54 7.26 14.40
CA LEU A 96 -0.03 6.00 14.88
C LEU A 96 1.02 5.04 15.46
N PHE A 97 2.22 4.98 14.87
CA PHE A 97 3.23 3.98 15.20
C PHE A 97 4.45 4.52 15.95
N GLY A 98 4.63 5.83 16.02
CA GLY A 98 5.82 6.47 16.58
C GLY A 98 7.09 6.33 15.71
N LYS A 99 6.97 5.82 14.49
CA LYS A 99 8.07 5.58 13.54
C LYS A 99 7.59 5.70 12.08
N PRO A 100 8.50 5.99 11.14
CA PRO A 100 8.10 6.27 9.77
C PRO A 100 7.63 4.99 9.08
N ALA A 101 6.75 5.15 8.08
CA ALA A 101 6.18 4.04 7.32
C ALA A 101 7.26 3.12 6.70
N SER A 102 8.41 3.67 6.31
CA SER A 102 9.57 2.94 5.77
C SER A 102 10.21 1.95 6.74
N GLU A 103 9.96 2.09 8.05
CA GLU A 103 10.45 1.16 9.07
C GLU A 103 9.44 0.05 9.39
N LEU A 104 8.24 0.11 8.81
CA LEU A 104 7.18 -0.87 9.06
C LEU A 104 7.20 -2.03 8.05
N ALA A 105 7.68 -1.81 6.84
CA ALA A 105 7.71 -2.78 5.75
C ALA A 105 8.70 -2.36 4.65
N ASP A 106 9.11 -3.30 3.80
CA ASP A 106 9.88 -2.99 2.57
C ASP A 106 9.07 -2.14 1.59
N TYR A 107 7.75 -2.38 1.51
CA TYR A 107 6.81 -1.64 0.67
C TYR A 107 5.55 -1.23 1.46
N VAL A 108 5.02 -0.04 1.16
CA VAL A 108 3.85 0.56 1.82
C VAL A 108 2.87 1.05 0.76
N MET A 109 1.70 0.43 0.72
CA MET A 109 0.61 0.77 -0.20
C MET A 109 -0.44 1.62 0.52
N PHE A 110 -0.54 2.90 0.18
CA PHE A 110 -1.56 3.81 0.69
C PHE A 110 -2.83 3.71 -0.14
N MET A 111 -3.88 3.16 0.47
CA MET A 111 -5.21 2.99 -0.12
C MET A 111 -6.10 4.17 0.28
N MET A 112 -6.21 5.14 -0.61
CA MET A 112 -6.84 6.44 -0.38
C MET A 112 -8.37 6.37 -0.45
N PRO A 113 -9.11 7.32 0.16
CA PRO A 113 -10.51 7.56 -0.17
C PRO A 113 -10.67 8.02 -1.63
N ASP A 114 -11.91 8.14 -2.13
CA ASP A 114 -12.21 8.64 -3.49
C ASP A 114 -11.99 10.16 -3.57
N VAL A 115 -10.72 10.53 -3.56
CA VAL A 115 -10.24 11.93 -3.58
C VAL A 115 -9.29 12.17 -4.75
N GLY A 116 -8.94 11.13 -5.50
CA GLY A 116 -8.07 11.22 -6.66
C GLY A 116 -8.80 11.66 -7.93
N THR A 117 -8.03 12.25 -8.85
CA THR A 117 -8.34 12.26 -10.28
C THR A 117 -7.39 11.34 -11.05
N TRP A 118 -6.64 10.52 -10.31
CA TRP A 118 -5.55 9.66 -10.74
C TRP A 118 -5.88 8.23 -10.30
N LEU A 119 -5.24 7.23 -10.93
CA LEU A 119 -5.56 5.82 -10.67
C LEU A 119 -4.74 5.30 -9.49
N ALA A 120 -3.43 5.37 -9.67
CA ALA A 120 -2.41 5.10 -8.68
C ALA A 120 -1.13 5.79 -9.15
N TYR A 121 -0.16 5.94 -8.27
CA TYR A 121 1.18 6.35 -8.66
C TYR A 121 2.21 5.91 -7.63
N ALA A 122 3.42 5.65 -8.13
CA ALA A 122 4.62 5.38 -7.35
C ALA A 122 5.84 6.04 -7.99
N TYR A 123 6.97 5.96 -7.30
CA TYR A 123 8.25 6.42 -7.83
C TYR A 123 9.23 5.26 -7.90
N PHE A 124 10.10 5.28 -8.91
CA PHE A 124 11.17 4.30 -9.02
C PHE A 124 12.05 4.29 -7.76
N ASN A 125 12.32 3.09 -7.24
CA ASN A 125 13.15 2.85 -6.05
C ASN A 125 12.67 3.55 -4.76
N ARG A 126 11.37 3.78 -4.62
CA ARG A 126 10.75 4.19 -3.35
C ARG A 126 9.99 3.04 -2.71
N TYR A 127 9.81 3.13 -1.39
CA TYR A 127 9.10 2.14 -0.60
C TYR A 127 7.58 2.36 -0.60
N ASP A 128 7.10 3.50 -1.10
CA ASP A 128 5.72 3.93 -0.95
C ASP A 128 4.99 4.15 -2.28
N SER A 129 3.74 3.69 -2.32
CA SER A 129 2.83 3.82 -3.45
C SER A 129 1.43 4.21 -3.01
N TYR A 130 0.69 4.87 -3.89
CA TYR A 130 -0.60 5.49 -3.58
C TYR A 130 -1.65 5.03 -4.57
N TYR A 131 -2.83 4.66 -4.09
CA TYR A 131 -3.92 4.12 -4.89
C TYR A 131 -5.20 4.86 -4.56
N ASP A 132 -5.89 5.35 -5.58
CA ASP A 132 -7.23 5.89 -5.43
C ASP A 132 -8.22 4.74 -5.10
N ALA A 133 -9.36 5.08 -4.50
CA ALA A 133 -10.33 4.13 -4.00
C ALA A 133 -10.72 3.06 -5.03
N ASP A 134 -11.00 3.44 -6.28
CA ASP A 134 -11.46 2.52 -7.33
C ASP A 134 -10.39 1.56 -7.85
N TRP A 135 -9.13 1.84 -7.53
CA TRP A 135 -7.94 1.14 -8.03
C TRP A 135 -7.23 0.35 -6.94
N SER A 136 -7.56 0.59 -5.67
CA SER A 136 -7.02 -0.06 -4.48
C SER A 136 -7.12 -1.59 -4.47
N THR A 137 -8.03 -2.19 -5.25
CA THR A 137 -8.18 -3.65 -5.37
C THR A 137 -7.88 -4.21 -6.75
N ARG A 138 -7.41 -3.38 -7.69
CA ARG A 138 -7.15 -3.81 -9.06
C ARG A 138 -5.72 -4.30 -9.20
N GLN A 139 -5.57 -5.61 -9.33
CA GLN A 139 -4.25 -6.27 -9.40
C GLN A 139 -3.34 -5.69 -10.49
N SER A 140 -3.88 -5.35 -11.66
CA SER A 140 -3.08 -4.77 -12.75
C SER A 140 -2.42 -3.44 -12.35
N VAL A 141 -3.12 -2.61 -11.58
CA VAL A 141 -2.60 -1.32 -11.09
C VAL A 141 -1.65 -1.53 -9.92
N GLN A 142 -2.01 -2.44 -9.01
CA GLN A 142 -1.14 -2.81 -7.90
C GLN A 142 0.23 -3.30 -8.39
N VAL A 143 0.27 -4.14 -9.43
CA VAL A 143 1.52 -4.67 -10.00
C VAL A 143 2.31 -3.62 -10.80
N HIS A 144 1.63 -2.63 -11.36
CA HIS A 144 2.31 -1.56 -12.08
C HIS A 144 3.00 -0.57 -11.13
N GLU A 145 2.39 -0.31 -9.97
CA GLU A 145 2.73 0.81 -9.09
C GLU A 145 3.29 0.37 -7.74
N LEU A 146 3.84 -0.85 -7.61
CA LEU A 146 4.52 -1.29 -6.38
C LEU A 146 6.04 -1.25 -6.50
#